data_AF-A0A7C4B926-F1
#
_entry.id   AF-A0A7C4B926-F1
#
_cell.length_a   1.000
_cell.length_b   1.000
_cell.length_c   1.000
_cell.angle_alpha   90.00
_cell.angle_beta   90.00
_cell.angle_gamma   90.00
#
_symmetry.space_group_name_H-M   'P 1'
#
loop_
_entity.id
_entity.type
_entity.pdbx_description
1 polymer ?
#
loop_
_entity_poly.entity_id
_entity_poly.type
_entity_poly.pdbx_seq_one_letter_code
_entity_poly.pdbx_strand_id
1 'polypeptide(L)'
;MSKWDYMGERAKPSTALLVLTLLPWFLLVAVVIMTDGFNTHPSTPPYIYLFVSPALTIIAIVVAVMGYILAKDEEPEWGSRLVFKAIEAAELASILVAALFLGLIATTYFLR
;
A
#
# COMPACT_ATOMS: atom_id res chain seq x y z
N MET A 1 27.78 -11.98 -15.15
CA MET A 1 26.95 -11.21 -16.10
C MET A 1 26.22 -12.19 -16.99
N SER A 2 24.90 -12.18 -16.95
CA SER A 2 24.04 -13.12 -17.68
C SER A 2 23.73 -12.56 -19.06
N LYS A 3 23.60 -13.42 -20.07
CA LYS A 3 23.42 -13.10 -21.50
C LYS A 3 22.13 -12.29 -21.83
N TRP A 4 21.36 -11.89 -20.82
CA TRP A 4 20.14 -11.11 -20.93
C TRP A 4 20.34 -9.61 -20.64
N ASP A 5 21.53 -9.18 -20.21
CA ASP A 5 21.84 -7.74 -19.99
C ASP A 5 22.00 -6.95 -21.32
N TYR A 6 21.83 -7.59 -22.49
CA TYR A 6 22.12 -7.02 -23.81
C TYR A 6 21.12 -5.96 -24.33
N MET A 7 20.01 -5.69 -23.63
CA MET A 7 19.05 -4.65 -24.04
C MET A 7 18.90 -3.50 -23.04
N GLY A 8 19.64 -3.46 -21.94
CA GLY A 8 19.59 -2.35 -20.96
C GLY A 8 18.28 -2.22 -20.16
N GLU A 9 17.25 -2.99 -20.48
CA GLU A 9 15.99 -3.02 -19.72
C GLU A 9 16.16 -3.76 -18.39
N ARG A 10 15.66 -3.15 -17.30
CA ARG A 10 15.66 -3.76 -15.98
C ARG A 10 14.67 -4.92 -15.95
N ALA A 11 15.16 -6.15 -16.04
CA ALA A 11 14.34 -7.34 -15.92
C ALA A 11 13.78 -7.59 -14.50
N LYS A 12 14.14 -6.76 -13.51
CA LYS A 12 13.77 -6.93 -12.10
C LYS A 12 13.26 -5.61 -11.51
N PRO A 13 12.24 -5.67 -10.62
CA PRO A 13 11.79 -4.52 -9.83
C PRO A 13 12.94 -3.87 -9.08
N SER A 14 12.97 -2.54 -9.03
CA SER A 14 13.92 -1.83 -8.20
C SER A 14 13.64 -2.04 -6.71
N THR A 15 14.65 -1.82 -5.87
CA THR A 15 14.47 -1.82 -4.42
C THR A 15 13.44 -0.77 -3.98
N ALA A 16 13.39 0.38 -4.66
CA ALA A 16 12.42 1.42 -4.37
C ALA A 16 10.99 0.92 -4.63
N LEU A 17 10.76 0.24 -5.76
CA LEU A 17 9.47 -0.35 -6.07
C LEU A 17 9.07 -1.40 -5.02
N LEU A 18 9.98 -2.28 -4.62
CA LEU A 18 9.71 -3.28 -3.58
C LEU A 18 9.35 -2.64 -2.22
N VAL A 19 10.03 -1.56 -1.84
CA VAL A 19 9.72 -0.81 -0.62
C VAL A 19 8.33 -0.17 -0.73
N LEU A 20 8.02 0.47 -1.85
CA LEU A 20 6.71 1.06 -2.08
C LEU A 20 5.60 0.00 -2.11
N THR A 21 5.87 -1.22 -2.57
CA THR A 21 4.91 -2.33 -2.55
C THR A 21 4.57 -2.77 -1.13
N LEU A 22 5.55 -2.81 -0.22
CA LEU A 22 5.34 -3.33 1.13
C LEU A 22 4.85 -2.27 2.12
N LEU A 23 5.26 -1.02 1.93
CA LEU A 23 5.00 0.06 2.88
C LEU A 23 3.50 0.30 3.15
N PRO A 24 2.59 0.34 2.16
CA PRO A 24 1.15 0.47 2.39
C PRO A 24 0.62 -0.61 3.34
N TRP A 25 1.05 -1.87 3.17
CA TRP A 25 0.63 -2.98 4.03
C TRP A 25 1.08 -2.80 5.47
N PHE A 26 2.32 -2.35 5.69
CA PHE A 26 2.80 -2.04 7.05
C PHE A 26 1.98 -0.92 7.70
N LEU A 27 1.64 0.12 6.95
CA LEU A 27 0.80 1.22 7.45
C LEU A 27 -0.61 0.72 7.79
N LEU A 28 -1.21 -0.11 6.95
CA LEU A 28 -2.54 -0.69 7.19
C LEU A 28 -2.53 -1.63 8.41
N VAL A 29 -1.51 -2.47 8.58
CA VAL A 29 -1.38 -3.30 9.80
C VAL A 29 -1.27 -2.42 11.05
N ALA A 30 -0.52 -1.32 10.99
CA ALA A 30 -0.44 -0.37 12.10
C ALA A 30 -1.81 0.24 12.43
N VAL A 31 -2.63 0.55 11.41
CA VAL A 31 -4.01 1.04 11.61
C VAL A 31 -4.88 0.00 12.33
N VAL A 32 -4.80 -1.28 11.95
CA VAL A 32 -5.54 -2.36 12.63
C VAL A 32 -5.15 -2.44 14.11
N ILE A 33 -3.85 -2.40 14.41
CA ILE A 33 -3.35 -2.44 15.79
C ILE A 33 -3.83 -1.21 16.57
N MET A 34 -3.69 0.00 15.99
CA MET A 34 -4.07 1.25 16.65
C MET A 34 -5.56 1.35 16.95
N THR A 35 -6.41 0.66 16.18
CA THR A 35 -7.86 0.67 16.34
C THR A 35 -8.37 -0.55 17.10
N ASP A 36 -7.49 -1.43 17.59
CA ASP A 36 -7.83 -2.74 18.15
C ASP A 36 -8.79 -3.53 17.23
N GLY A 37 -8.52 -3.51 15.92
CA GLY A 37 -9.38 -4.12 14.91
C GLY A 37 -10.70 -3.37 14.72
N PHE A 38 -10.67 -2.04 14.70
CA PHE A 38 -11.84 -1.16 14.57
C PHE A 38 -12.85 -1.31 15.72
N ASN A 39 -12.36 -1.55 16.94
CA ASN A 39 -13.21 -1.62 18.12
C ASN A 39 -13.85 -0.25 18.43
N THR A 40 -15.08 -0.26 18.93
CA THR A 40 -15.80 0.93 19.44
C THR A 40 -15.13 1.63 20.62
N HIS A 41 -14.28 0.92 21.38
CA HIS A 41 -13.53 1.44 22.51
C HIS A 41 -12.08 0.92 22.46
N PRO A 42 -11.24 1.45 21.55
CA PRO A 42 -9.83 1.05 21.46
C PRO A 42 -9.09 1.40 22.74
N SER A 43 -8.08 0.59 23.08
CA SER A 43 -7.14 0.82 24.18
C SER A 43 -6.21 2.00 23.92
N THR A 44 -6.07 2.43 22.66
CA THR A 44 -5.27 3.60 22.29
C THR A 44 -5.96 4.91 22.64
N PRO A 45 -5.17 5.98 22.93
CA PRO A 45 -5.74 7.31 23.17
C PRO A 45 -6.63 7.79 22.02
N PRO A 46 -7.71 8.56 22.29
CA PRO A 46 -8.66 9.01 21.28
C PRO A 46 -8.06 9.68 20.05
N TYR A 47 -7.02 10.49 20.22
CA TYR A 47 -6.39 11.18 19.10
C TYR A 47 -5.75 10.22 18.09
N ILE A 48 -5.37 9.00 18.50
CA ILE A 48 -4.77 8.00 17.62
C ILE A 48 -5.81 7.46 16.65
N TYR A 49 -6.90 6.86 17.14
CA TYR A 49 -7.91 6.28 16.24
C TYR A 49 -8.76 7.34 15.51
N LEU A 50 -8.87 8.56 16.05
CA LEU A 50 -9.59 9.65 15.39
C LEU A 50 -8.76 10.36 14.32
N PHE A 51 -7.46 10.62 14.53
CA PHE A 51 -6.68 11.45 13.60
C PHE A 51 -5.52 10.70 12.96
N VAL A 52 -4.77 9.92 13.75
CA VAL A 52 -3.58 9.22 13.26
C VAL A 52 -3.97 8.07 12.34
N SER A 53 -4.91 7.22 12.73
CA SER A 53 -5.38 6.07 11.93
C SER A 53 -5.92 6.48 10.54
N PRO A 54 -6.84 7.46 10.40
CA PRO A 54 -7.25 7.90 9.07
C PRO A 54 -6.11 8.56 8.29
N ALA A 55 -5.24 9.35 8.93
CA ALA A 55 -4.09 9.93 8.25
C ALA A 55 -3.13 8.87 7.70
N LEU A 56 -2.80 7.84 8.48
CA LEU A 56 -1.98 6.71 8.04
C LEU A 56 -2.64 5.95 6.89
N THR A 57 -3.96 5.79 6.93
CA THR A 57 -4.72 5.12 5.86
C THR A 57 -4.67 5.93 4.56
N ILE A 58 -4.79 7.26 4.63
CA ILE A 58 -4.63 8.16 3.48
C ILE A 58 -3.20 8.10 2.94
N ILE A 59 -2.19 8.12 3.82
CA ILE A 59 -0.79 7.98 3.41
C ILE A 59 -0.56 6.63 2.71
N ALA A 60 -1.16 5.54 3.21
CA ALA A 60 -1.08 4.23 2.57
C ALA A 60 -1.63 4.26 1.12
N ILE A 61 -2.76 4.93 0.89
CA ILE A 61 -3.30 5.13 -0.47
C ILE A 61 -2.31 5.90 -1.34
N VAL A 62 -1.75 7.01 -0.85
CA VAL A 62 -0.80 7.82 -1.63
C VAL A 62 0.44 7.02 -1.99
N VAL A 63 1.02 6.29 -1.03
CA VAL A 63 2.19 5.43 -1.25
C VAL A 63 1.88 4.34 -2.27
N ALA A 64 0.71 3.69 -2.16
CA ALA A 64 0.30 2.65 -3.09
C ALA A 64 0.09 3.18 -4.52
N VAL A 65 -0.46 4.38 -4.66
CA VAL A 65 -0.56 5.06 -5.96
C VAL A 65 0.82 5.33 -6.56
N MET A 66 1.78 5.80 -5.75
CA MET A 66 3.15 6.00 -6.19
C MET A 66 3.81 4.68 -6.61
N GLY A 67 3.62 3.60 -5.83
CA GLY A 67 4.12 2.27 -6.16
C GLY A 67 3.51 1.70 -7.44
N TYR A 68 2.21 1.91 -7.67
CA TYR A 68 1.53 1.52 -8.89
C TYR A 68 2.06 2.26 -10.13
N ILE A 69 2.28 3.58 -10.03
CA ILE A 69 2.86 4.38 -11.12
C ILE A 69 4.28 3.90 -11.41
N LEU A 70 5.11 3.73 -10.37
CA LEU A 70 6.47 3.25 -10.54
C LEU A 70 6.53 1.82 -11.11
N ALA A 71 5.59 0.94 -10.73
CA ALA A 71 5.50 -0.40 -11.29
C ALA A 71 5.29 -0.39 -12.80
N LYS A 72 4.45 0.54 -13.30
CA LYS A 72 4.23 0.73 -14.73
C LYS A 72 5.43 1.35 -15.43
N ASP A 73 6.09 2.30 -14.78
CA ASP A 73 7.28 2.96 -15.33
C ASP A 73 8.48 1.99 -15.43
N GLU A 74 8.59 1.02 -14.51
CA GLU A 74 9.65 0.01 -14.52
C GLU A 74 9.29 -1.27 -15.30
N GLU A 75 8.04 -1.42 -15.77
CA GLU A 75 7.59 -2.61 -16.49
C GLU A 75 8.37 -2.77 -17.82
N PRO A 76 9.02 -3.93 -18.08
CA PRO A 76 9.81 -4.12 -19.29
C PRO A 76 8.92 -4.17 -20.53
N GLU A 77 9.35 -3.49 -21.59
CA GLU A 77 8.64 -3.49 -22.86
C GLU A 77 8.68 -4.88 -23.48
N TRP A 78 9.78 -5.61 -23.30
CA TRP A 78 10.00 -6.93 -23.87
C TRP A 78 10.37 -7.94 -22.78
N GLY A 79 9.73 -9.12 -22.80
CA GLY A 79 9.97 -10.18 -21.82
C GLY A 79 8.85 -10.35 -20.78
N SER A 80 9.16 -10.96 -19.64
CA SER A 80 8.16 -11.34 -18.64
C SER A 80 7.71 -10.14 -17.80
N ARG A 81 6.42 -9.82 -17.89
CA ARG A 81 5.75 -8.74 -17.16
C ARG A 81 5.03 -9.21 -15.89
N LEU A 82 5.04 -10.52 -15.64
CA LEU A 82 4.21 -11.15 -14.59
C LEU A 82 4.49 -10.56 -13.20
N VAL A 83 5.75 -10.33 -12.86
CA VAL A 83 6.15 -9.77 -11.56
C VAL A 83 5.63 -8.35 -11.38
N PHE A 84 5.73 -7.51 -12.41
CA PHE A 84 5.23 -6.13 -12.37
C PHE A 84 3.70 -6.08 -12.27
N LYS A 85 2.99 -6.96 -12.99
CA LYS A 85 1.53 -7.09 -12.87
C LYS A 85 1.09 -7.58 -11.49
N ALA A 86 1.87 -8.45 -10.85
CA ALA A 86 1.59 -8.87 -9.47
C ALA A 86 1.79 -7.71 -8.48
N ILE A 87 2.82 -6.87 -8.68
CA ILE A 87 3.04 -5.67 -7.89
C ILE A 87 1.91 -4.66 -8.10
N GLU A 88 1.54 -4.36 -9.35
CA GLU A 88 0.39 -3.49 -9.67
C GLU A 88 -0.90 -3.98 -8.99
N ALA A 89 -1.17 -5.29 -9.01
CA ALA A 89 -2.33 -5.87 -8.35
C ALA A 89 -2.26 -5.74 -6.82
N ALA A 90 -1.07 -5.91 -6.22
CA ALA A 90 -0.88 -5.72 -4.78
C ALA A 90 -1.13 -4.26 -4.36
N GLU A 91 -0.73 -3.29 -5.18
CA GLU A 91 -0.99 -1.87 -4.92
C GLU A 91 -2.48 -1.52 -5.05
N LEU A 92 -3.15 -2.04 -6.08
CA LEU A 92 -4.60 -1.86 -6.20
C LEU A 92 -5.35 -2.51 -5.03
N ALA A 93 -4.90 -3.68 -4.57
CA ALA A 93 -5.47 -4.34 -3.40
C ALA A 93 -5.26 -3.52 -2.12
N SER A 94 -4.07 -2.95 -1.91
CA SER A 94 -3.78 -2.13 -0.73
C SER A 94 -4.63 -0.84 -0.73
N ILE A 95 -4.85 -0.22 -1.90
CA ILE A 95 -5.77 0.93 -2.06
C ILE A 95 -7.20 0.55 -1.68
N LEU A 96 -7.71 -0.58 -2.17
CA LEU A 96 -9.07 -1.04 -1.85
C LEU A 96 -9.23 -1.32 -0.35
N VAL A 97 -8.25 -1.99 0.28
CA VAL A 97 -8.25 -2.23 1.73
C VAL A 97 -8.20 -0.92 2.51
N ALA A 98 -7.37 0.03 2.09
CA ALA A 98 -7.29 1.34 2.72
C ALA A 98 -8.62 2.12 2.63
N ALA A 99 -9.30 2.07 1.48
CA ALA A 99 -10.62 2.69 1.32
C ALA A 99 -11.66 2.04 2.26
N LEU A 100 -11.63 0.72 2.42
CA LEU A 100 -12.48 0.02 3.39
C LEU A 100 -12.16 0.44 4.83
N PHE A 101 -10.89 0.61 5.18
CA PHE A 101 -10.47 1.07 6.50
C PHE A 101 -10.94 2.50 6.80
N LEU A 102 -10.86 3.41 5.82
CA LEU A 102 -11.44 4.75 5.97
C LEU A 102 -12.95 4.69 6.22
N GLY A 103 -13.66 3.83 5.49
CA GLY A 103 -15.08 3.57 5.70
C GLY A 103 -15.36 3.11 7.13
N LEU A 104 -14.64 2.09 7.61
CA LEU A 104 -14.78 1.56 8.97
C LEU A 104 -14.48 2.61 10.05
N ILE A 105 -13.39 3.36 9.88
CA ILE A 105 -13.01 4.45 10.80
C ILE A 105 -14.14 5.50 10.85
N ALA A 106 -14.64 5.92 9.69
CA ALA A 106 -15.72 6.90 9.61
C ALA A 106 -16.98 6.39 10.31
N THR A 107 -17.42 5.17 10.01
CA THR A 107 -18.65 4.61 10.60
C THR A 107 -18.53 4.34 12.10
N THR A 108 -17.37 3.89 12.58
CA THR A 108 -17.20 3.48 13.99
C THR A 108 -16.99 4.68 14.92
N TYR A 109 -16.26 5.70 14.45
CA TYR A 109 -15.79 6.79 15.31
C TYR A 109 -16.40 8.16 15.02
N PHE A 110 -16.89 8.41 13.79
CA PHE A 110 -17.36 9.74 13.39
C PHE A 110 -18.86 9.81 13.10
N LEU A 111 -19.46 8.75 12.55
CA LEU A 111 -20.85 8.72 12.11
C LEU A 111 -21.79 7.99 13.09
N ARG A 112 -21.43 7.97 14.38
CA ARG A 112 -22.33 7.46 15.44
C ARG A 112 -23.63 8.24 15.51
#